data_AF-A0A1G4AJF3-F1
#
_entry.id   AF-A0A1G4AJF3-F1
#
_cell.length_a   1.000
_cell.length_b   1.000
_cell.length_c   1.000
_cell.angle_alpha   90.00
_cell.angle_beta   90.00
_cell.angle_gamma   90.00
#
_symmetry.space_group_name_H-M   'P 1'
#
loop_
_entity.id
_entity.type
_entity.pdbx_description
1 polymer ?
#
loop_
_entity_poly.entity_id
_entity_poly.type
_entity_poly.pdbx_seq_one_letter_code
_entity_poly.pdbx_strand_id
1 'polypeptide(L)'
;MTFLPDLIDAYGLTHPATYVGLFVATSLLMLWRLEAMLDHGLEGTALGTLVMPYCSGFANLVFVYIMAAHAGPPREVLTNCLVNNVTNLTLLLGLPAVCWGLVVVPGVPAVATGGARRGPAGGDTAHQLTRLSLLLTLAAVLFFTGAVWLLGQDGRLTQTDGSMLIGLFFFWQCFQVFDVLKHNVRRRLSFGSMFYVDAGVVLVCAYGLYASIDWLVAWLSVQRGGFISAQNLGWLSGWLMVLPNALLALYWGWKRRADIVYTSQVGDGHICIPLCLGLFALYQSV
;
A
#
# COMPACT_ATOMS: atom_id res chain seq x y z
N MET A 1 15.50 -18.96 -3.92
CA MET A 1 14.80 -18.32 -2.79
C MET A 1 13.63 -19.21 -2.32
N THR A 2 13.84 -20.50 -2.10
CA THR A 2 12.76 -21.49 -1.90
C THR A 2 12.71 -22.07 -0.49
N PHE A 3 13.57 -21.61 0.43
CA PHE A 3 13.70 -22.20 1.77
C PHE A 3 12.36 -22.37 2.52
N LEU A 4 11.51 -21.35 2.53
CA LEU A 4 10.22 -21.42 3.23
C LEU A 4 9.21 -22.36 2.54
N PRO A 5 9.00 -22.28 1.21
CA PRO A 5 8.23 -23.29 0.47
C PRO A 5 8.77 -24.73 0.66
N ASP A 6 10.07 -24.94 0.56
CA ASP A 6 10.71 -26.26 0.68
C ASP A 6 10.50 -26.83 2.09
N LEU A 7 10.54 -25.98 3.12
CA LEU A 7 10.28 -26.38 4.50
C LEU A 7 8.80 -26.74 4.70
N ILE A 8 7.85 -25.97 4.15
CA ILE A 8 6.42 -26.28 4.22
C ILE A 8 6.10 -27.60 3.51
N ASP A 9 6.73 -27.83 2.35
CA ASP A 9 6.59 -29.05 1.57
C ASP A 9 7.17 -30.27 2.31
N ALA A 10 8.31 -30.11 3.00
CA ALA A 10 8.89 -31.17 3.82
C ALA A 10 7.96 -31.65 4.95
N TYR A 11 7.05 -30.81 5.42
CA TYR A 11 6.01 -31.17 6.40
C TYR A 11 4.68 -31.63 5.76
N GLY A 12 4.60 -31.70 4.43
CA GLY A 12 3.40 -32.12 3.69
C GLY A 12 2.23 -31.13 3.81
N LEU A 13 2.51 -29.86 4.08
CA LEU A 13 1.51 -28.81 4.30
C LEU A 13 1.25 -27.94 3.06
N THR A 14 1.67 -28.39 1.87
CA THR A 14 1.54 -27.68 0.59
C THR A 14 0.10 -27.62 0.11
N HIS A 15 -0.65 -26.65 0.63
CA HIS A 15 -2.06 -26.41 0.31
C HIS A 15 -2.35 -24.90 0.23
N PRO A 16 -3.27 -24.42 -0.65
CA PRO A 16 -3.60 -22.99 -0.75
C PRO A 16 -3.96 -22.34 0.58
N ALA A 17 -4.73 -23.03 1.42
CA ALA A 17 -5.08 -22.55 2.75
C ALA A 17 -3.86 -22.29 3.66
N THR A 18 -2.80 -23.10 3.54
CA THR A 18 -1.55 -22.91 4.30
C THR A 18 -0.86 -21.62 3.89
N TYR A 19 -0.76 -21.37 2.58
CA TYR A 19 -0.11 -20.16 2.08
C TYR A 19 -0.96 -18.91 2.28
N VAL A 20 -2.29 -19.00 2.23
CA VAL A 20 -3.17 -17.90 2.68
C VAL A 20 -3.02 -17.66 4.19
N GLY A 21 -2.94 -18.71 5.01
CA GLY A 21 -2.70 -18.58 6.44
C GLY A 21 -1.35 -17.93 6.76
N LEU A 22 -0.29 -18.36 6.07
CA LEU A 22 1.04 -17.77 6.16
C LEU A 22 1.02 -16.29 5.74
N PHE A 23 0.35 -15.98 4.63
CA PHE A 23 0.17 -14.62 4.14
C PHE A 23 -0.48 -13.74 5.22
N VAL A 24 -1.64 -14.15 5.76
CA VAL A 24 -2.37 -13.40 6.78
C VAL A 24 -1.55 -13.25 8.06
N ALA A 25 -0.94 -14.34 8.55
CA ALA A 25 -0.12 -14.30 9.76
C ALA A 25 1.07 -13.33 9.59
N THR A 26 1.69 -13.34 8.41
CA THR A 26 2.81 -12.45 8.09
C THR A 26 2.36 -11.00 7.94
N SER A 27 1.20 -10.73 7.34
CA SER A 27 0.60 -9.39 7.29
C SER A 27 0.28 -8.85 8.68
N LEU A 28 -0.26 -9.69 9.58
CA LEU A 28 -0.56 -9.30 10.96
C LEU A 28 0.72 -9.02 11.76
N LEU A 29 1.75 -9.85 11.61
CA LEU A 29 3.06 -9.64 12.23
C LEU A 29 3.70 -8.33 11.72
N MET A 30 3.64 -8.08 10.42
CA MET A 30 4.12 -6.84 9.81
C MET A 30 3.37 -5.62 10.37
N LEU A 31 2.04 -5.69 10.46
CA LEU A 31 1.21 -4.63 11.03
C LEU A 31 1.60 -4.32 12.49
N TRP A 32 1.76 -5.36 13.31
CA TRP A 32 2.19 -5.20 14.70
C TRP A 32 3.58 -4.54 14.81
N ARG A 33 4.51 -4.91 13.93
CA ARG A 33 5.85 -4.30 13.91
C ARG A 33 5.83 -2.87 13.41
N LEU A 34 5.04 -2.56 12.40
CA LEU A 34 4.84 -1.19 11.93
C LEU A 34 4.26 -0.30 13.03
N GLU A 35 3.36 -0.83 13.85
CA GLU A 35 2.86 -0.12 15.02
C GLU A 35 3.94 0.10 16.09
N ALA A 36 4.74 -0.92 16.42
CA ALA A 36 5.88 -0.74 17.33
C ALA A 36 6.89 0.29 16.80
N MET A 37 7.10 0.34 15.49
CA MET A 37 7.93 1.35 14.85
C MET A 37 7.36 2.76 15.08
N LEU A 38 6.03 2.97 15.00
CA LEU A 38 5.40 4.26 15.33
C LEU A 38 5.79 4.73 16.74
N ASP A 39 5.76 3.82 17.72
CA ASP A 39 6.01 4.11 19.14
C ASP A 39 7.51 4.34 19.46
N HIS A 40 8.43 3.78 18.67
CA HIS A 40 9.89 3.87 18.90
C HIS A 40 10.57 5.10 18.24
N GLY A 41 9.85 6.21 18.10
CA GLY A 41 10.41 7.51 17.65
C GLY A 41 9.92 8.00 16.29
N LEU A 42 8.82 7.44 15.77
CA LEU A 42 8.23 7.75 14.46
C LEU A 42 6.91 8.53 14.54
N GLU A 43 6.72 9.31 15.60
CA GLU A 43 5.56 10.19 15.70
C GLU A 43 5.72 11.41 14.77
N GLY A 44 5.22 11.27 13.54
CA GLY A 44 5.22 12.32 12.51
C GLY A 44 5.51 11.73 11.13
N THR A 45 4.54 11.86 10.21
CA THR A 45 4.54 11.67 8.74
C THR A 45 5.43 10.60 8.08
N ALA A 46 6.71 10.42 8.46
CA ALA A 46 7.70 9.47 7.92
C ALA A 46 7.18 8.04 7.70
N LEU A 47 6.65 7.41 8.74
CA LEU A 47 6.20 6.02 8.62
C LEU A 47 4.92 5.94 7.78
N GLY A 48 3.98 6.86 8.01
CA GLY A 48 2.69 6.87 7.33
C GLY A 48 2.75 7.22 5.84
N THR A 49 3.72 8.03 5.42
CA THR A 49 3.87 8.47 4.02
C THR A 49 4.96 7.71 3.25
N LEU A 50 5.98 7.16 3.91
CA LEU A 50 7.09 6.46 3.23
C LEU A 50 7.18 4.97 3.52
N VAL A 51 6.70 4.47 4.66
CA VAL A 51 6.85 3.05 4.99
C VAL A 51 5.54 2.30 4.79
N MET A 52 4.43 2.84 5.29
CA MET A 52 3.12 2.21 5.15
C MET A 52 2.71 2.02 3.68
N PRO A 53 2.85 3.02 2.78
CA PRO A 53 2.49 2.80 1.38
C PRO A 53 3.31 1.68 0.75
N TYR A 54 4.60 1.59 1.05
CA TYR A 54 5.47 0.54 0.52
C TYR A 54 5.18 -0.82 1.13
N CYS A 55 4.82 -0.91 2.42
CA CYS A 55 4.42 -2.18 3.02
C CYS A 55 3.05 -2.65 2.50
N SER A 56 2.13 -1.71 2.29
CA SER A 56 0.81 -1.92 1.70
C SER A 56 0.94 -2.36 0.23
N GLY A 57 1.69 -1.62 -0.58
CA GLY A 57 1.92 -1.88 -2.00
C GLY A 57 2.99 -2.93 -2.31
N PHE A 58 3.66 -3.49 -1.31
CA PHE A 58 4.70 -4.50 -1.50
C PHE A 58 4.17 -5.71 -2.26
N ALA A 59 2.95 -6.16 -1.94
CA ALA A 59 2.32 -7.30 -2.59
C ALA A 59 2.13 -7.07 -4.10
N ASN A 60 1.79 -5.85 -4.51
CA ASN A 60 1.69 -5.46 -5.91
C ASN A 60 3.05 -5.48 -6.62
N LEU A 61 4.11 -4.99 -5.96
CA LEU A 61 5.47 -5.03 -6.50
C LEU A 61 5.97 -6.47 -6.69
N VAL A 62 5.68 -7.34 -5.73
CA VAL A 62 5.96 -8.79 -5.85
C VAL A 62 5.21 -9.38 -7.03
N PHE A 63 3.93 -9.07 -7.20
CA PHE A 63 3.15 -9.55 -8.34
C PHE A 63 3.75 -9.11 -9.68
N VAL A 64 4.12 -7.84 -9.82
CA VAL A 64 4.80 -7.33 -11.03
C VAL A 64 6.11 -8.05 -11.29
N TYR A 65 6.93 -8.26 -10.25
CA TYR A 65 8.18 -8.99 -10.36
C TYR A 65 7.94 -10.42 -10.87
N ILE A 66 6.96 -11.14 -10.31
CA ILE A 66 6.60 -12.50 -10.73
C ILE A 66 6.14 -12.49 -12.20
N MET A 67 5.26 -11.56 -12.58
CA MET A 67 4.79 -11.45 -13.97
C MET A 67 5.95 -11.17 -14.94
N ALA A 68 6.89 -10.29 -14.57
CA ALA A 68 8.06 -10.02 -15.40
C ALA A 68 8.97 -11.26 -15.49
N ALA A 69 9.26 -11.91 -14.36
CA ALA A 69 10.13 -13.09 -14.30
C ALA A 69 9.58 -14.29 -15.08
N HIS A 70 8.26 -14.44 -15.16
CA HIS A 70 7.60 -15.54 -15.86
C HIS A 70 7.04 -15.16 -17.24
N ALA A 71 7.35 -13.96 -17.77
CA ALA A 71 6.80 -13.44 -19.01
C ALA A 71 5.25 -13.53 -19.06
N GLY A 72 4.61 -13.20 -17.94
CA GLY A 72 3.16 -13.21 -17.78
C GLY A 72 2.47 -12.18 -18.69
N PRO A 73 1.16 -12.35 -18.97
CA PRO A 73 0.47 -11.47 -19.91
C PRO A 73 0.39 -10.02 -19.37
N PRO A 74 0.81 -9.01 -20.14
CA PRO A 74 0.85 -7.62 -19.68
C PRO A 74 -0.50 -7.07 -19.20
N ARG A 75 -1.59 -7.54 -19.83
CA ARG A 75 -2.96 -7.18 -19.45
C ARG A 75 -3.30 -7.56 -18.00
N GLU A 76 -2.72 -8.63 -17.47
CA GLU A 76 -2.99 -9.05 -16.09
C GLU A 76 -2.40 -8.06 -15.08
N VAL A 77 -1.28 -7.41 -15.42
CA VAL A 77 -0.68 -6.36 -14.60
C VAL A 77 -1.55 -5.12 -14.57
N LEU A 78 -2.03 -4.65 -15.73
CA LEU A 78 -2.96 -3.52 -15.78
C LEU A 78 -4.25 -3.81 -15.01
N THR A 79 -4.81 -5.02 -15.21
CA THR A 79 -6.04 -5.44 -14.54
C THR A 79 -5.84 -5.51 -13.02
N ASN A 80 -4.74 -6.12 -12.56
CA ASN A 80 -4.38 -6.16 -11.14
C ASN A 80 -4.30 -4.74 -10.57
N CYS A 81 -3.60 -3.84 -11.27
CA CYS A 81 -3.42 -2.48 -10.77
C CYS A 81 -4.75 -1.72 -10.65
N LEU A 82 -5.63 -1.87 -11.64
CA LEU A 82 -6.97 -1.27 -11.61
C LEU A 82 -7.84 -1.87 -10.51
N VAL A 83 -7.90 -3.20 -10.42
CA VAL A 83 -8.72 -3.90 -9.43
C VAL A 83 -8.26 -3.54 -8.02
N ASN A 84 -6.94 -3.50 -7.77
CA ASN A 84 -6.38 -3.12 -6.48
C ASN A 84 -6.78 -1.67 -6.11
N ASN A 85 -6.51 -0.71 -6.99
CA ASN A 85 -6.84 0.69 -6.76
C ASN A 85 -8.33 0.93 -6.53
N VAL A 86 -9.19 0.36 -7.39
CA VAL A 86 -10.64 0.49 -7.25
C VAL A 86 -11.08 -0.11 -5.91
N THR A 87 -10.59 -1.28 -5.54
CA THR A 87 -10.95 -1.92 -4.27
C THR A 87 -10.48 -1.09 -3.08
N ASN A 88 -9.26 -0.53 -3.11
CA ASN A 88 -8.73 0.30 -2.03
C ASN A 88 -9.53 1.60 -1.86
N LEU A 89 -9.76 2.33 -2.95
CA LEU A 89 -10.43 3.63 -2.91
C LEU A 89 -11.95 3.55 -2.70
N THR A 90 -12.57 2.39 -2.97
CA THR A 90 -14.01 2.18 -2.79
C THR A 90 -14.31 1.33 -1.55
N LEU A 91 -13.96 0.05 -1.57
CA LEU A 91 -14.33 -0.90 -0.53
C LEU A 91 -13.52 -0.68 0.75
N LEU A 92 -12.19 -0.57 0.65
CA LEU A 92 -11.36 -0.47 1.84
C LEU A 92 -11.39 0.89 2.51
N LEU A 93 -11.71 1.94 1.79
CA LEU A 93 -11.95 3.27 2.36
C LEU A 93 -13.41 3.43 2.79
N GLY A 94 -14.34 2.97 1.95
CA GLY A 94 -15.78 3.12 2.17
C GLY A 94 -16.31 2.26 3.32
N LEU A 95 -15.87 1.00 3.45
CA LEU A 95 -16.37 0.12 4.51
C LEU A 95 -15.98 0.64 5.89
N PRO A 96 -14.72 1.03 6.17
CA PRO A 96 -14.41 1.65 7.44
C PRO A 96 -15.11 3.00 7.66
N ALA A 97 -15.34 3.78 6.60
CA ALA A 97 -16.09 5.04 6.70
C ALA A 97 -17.54 4.79 7.14
N VAL A 98 -18.20 3.77 6.60
CA VAL A 98 -19.57 3.39 6.97
C VAL A 98 -19.62 2.75 8.37
N CYS A 99 -18.69 1.86 8.70
CA CYS A 99 -18.72 1.11 9.96
C CYS A 99 -18.30 1.93 11.19
N TRP A 100 -17.29 2.81 11.06
CA TRP A 100 -16.70 3.52 12.20
C TRP A 100 -16.78 5.05 12.11
N GLY A 101 -17.23 5.61 10.98
CA GLY A 101 -17.23 7.05 10.77
C GLY A 101 -15.81 7.59 10.67
N LEU A 102 -15.20 7.46 9.49
CA LEU A 102 -13.86 8.01 9.25
C LEU A 102 -13.92 9.53 9.12
N VAL A 103 -13.67 10.22 10.23
CA VAL A 103 -13.66 11.67 10.27
C VAL A 103 -12.24 12.18 9.98
N VAL A 104 -11.99 12.56 8.73
CA VAL A 104 -10.73 13.20 8.29
C VAL A 104 -10.56 14.59 8.92
N VAL A 105 -11.68 15.23 9.24
CA VAL A 105 -11.78 16.58 9.80
C VAL A 105 -12.69 16.50 11.01
N PRO A 106 -12.16 16.46 12.26
CA PRO A 106 -13.01 16.55 13.44
C PRO A 106 -13.79 17.86 13.36
N GLY A 107 -15.10 17.77 13.08
CA GLY A 107 -15.97 18.93 13.17
C GLY A 107 -15.87 19.50 14.59
N VAL A 108 -15.89 20.83 14.70
CA VAL A 108 -16.04 21.51 15.99
C VAL A 108 -17.15 20.77 16.75
N PRO A 109 -16.89 20.19 17.93
CA PRO A 109 -17.93 19.46 18.65
C PRO A 109 -19.12 20.39 18.81
N ALA A 110 -20.32 19.90 18.45
CA ALA A 110 -21.56 20.64 18.62
C ALA A 110 -21.58 21.22 20.03
N VAL A 111 -21.70 22.54 20.12
CA VAL A 111 -21.61 23.32 21.35
C VAL A 111 -22.49 22.68 22.41
N ALA A 112 -21.87 22.02 23.39
CA ALA A 112 -22.52 21.80 24.67
C ALA A 112 -22.77 23.19 25.25
N THR A 113 -24.04 23.54 25.43
CA THR A 113 -24.47 24.77 26.08
C THR A 113 -23.90 24.84 27.49
N GLY A 114 -22.78 25.53 27.66
CA GLY A 114 -22.14 25.74 28.96
C GLY A 114 -20.69 26.15 28.78
N GLY A 115 -20.39 27.43 29.02
CA GLY A 115 -19.09 28.02 28.72
C GLY A 115 -17.92 27.39 29.46
N ALA A 116 -16.80 27.20 28.76
CA ALA A 116 -15.44 27.48 29.24
C ALA A 116 -14.39 27.17 28.16
N ARG A 117 -13.45 28.12 28.01
CA ARG A 117 -12.07 28.02 27.51
C ARG A 117 -11.85 27.64 26.03
N ARG A 118 -11.57 28.67 25.23
CA ARG A 118 -10.79 28.57 23.97
C ARG A 118 -9.51 27.77 24.24
N GLY A 119 -9.42 26.58 23.66
CA GLY A 119 -8.16 25.82 23.56
C GLY A 119 -7.13 26.54 22.67
N PRO A 120 -5.86 26.12 22.70
CA PRO A 120 -4.75 26.86 22.12
C PRO A 120 -4.86 26.97 20.59
N ALA A 121 -4.44 28.11 20.04
CA ALA A 121 -4.47 28.48 18.62
C ALA A 121 -3.67 27.54 17.66
N GLY A 122 -3.05 26.47 18.17
CA GLY A 122 -2.28 25.50 17.38
C GLY A 122 -3.12 24.39 16.73
N GLY A 123 -4.38 24.20 17.15
CA GLY A 123 -5.26 23.17 16.59
C GLY A 123 -5.69 23.44 15.14
N ASP A 124 -5.86 24.71 14.78
CA ASP A 124 -6.33 25.12 13.45
C ASP A 124 -5.24 24.96 12.38
N THR A 125 -3.97 25.23 12.72
CA THR A 125 -2.85 25.02 11.80
C THR A 125 -2.58 23.54 11.53
N ALA A 126 -2.59 22.69 12.56
CA ALA A 126 -2.44 21.23 12.38
C ALA A 126 -3.57 20.65 11.52
N HIS A 127 -4.78 21.19 11.68
CA HIS A 127 -5.94 20.85 10.89
C HIS A 127 -5.78 21.22 9.41
N GLN A 128 -5.39 22.46 9.12
CA GLN A 128 -5.14 22.93 7.75
C GLN A 128 -4.01 22.14 7.07
N LEU A 129 -2.95 21.78 7.80
CA LEU A 129 -1.86 20.96 7.28
C LEU A 129 -2.33 19.55 6.89
N THR A 130 -3.17 18.91 7.70
CA THR A 130 -3.73 17.58 7.41
C THR A 130 -4.60 17.62 6.14
N ARG A 131 -5.47 18.64 6.03
CA ARG A 131 -6.30 18.84 4.83
C ARG A 131 -5.46 19.10 3.59
N LEU A 132 -4.42 19.93 3.70
CA LEU A 132 -3.52 20.23 2.59
C LEU A 132 -2.77 18.98 2.12
N SER A 133 -2.28 18.17 3.07
CA SER A 133 -1.61 16.89 2.77
C SER A 133 -2.53 15.93 2.02
N LEU A 134 -3.80 15.82 2.45
CA LEU A 134 -4.77 14.95 1.77
C LEU A 134 -5.12 15.46 0.37
N LEU A 135 -5.37 16.76 0.20
CA LEU A 135 -5.62 17.36 -1.11
C LEU A 135 -4.44 17.18 -2.06
N LEU A 136 -3.22 17.36 -1.57
CA LEU A 136 -1.99 17.14 -2.33
C LEU A 136 -1.86 15.68 -2.77
N THR A 137 -2.18 14.73 -1.89
CA THR A 137 -2.12 13.30 -2.19
C THR A 137 -3.19 12.89 -3.22
N LEU A 138 -4.41 13.44 -3.14
CA LEU A 138 -5.45 13.23 -4.15
C LEU A 138 -5.10 13.86 -5.50
N ALA A 139 -4.53 15.07 -5.49
CA ALA A 139 -4.04 15.71 -6.72
C ALA A 139 -2.97 14.85 -7.41
N ALA A 140 -2.10 14.20 -6.63
CA ALA A 140 -1.11 13.26 -7.14
C ALA A 140 -1.74 12.02 -7.79
N VAL A 141 -2.81 11.46 -7.21
CA VAL A 141 -3.53 10.35 -7.85
C VAL A 141 -4.06 10.77 -9.22
N LEU A 142 -4.72 11.93 -9.30
CA LEU A 142 -5.23 12.45 -10.57
C LEU A 142 -4.11 12.70 -11.57
N PHE A 143 -2.98 13.25 -11.10
CA PHE A 143 -1.81 13.50 -11.93
C PHE A 143 -1.20 12.21 -12.48
N PHE A 144 -0.97 11.19 -11.65
CA PHE A 144 -0.41 9.92 -12.11
C PHE A 144 -1.37 9.14 -13.02
N THR A 145 -2.66 9.15 -12.70
CA THR A 145 -3.70 8.54 -13.54
C THR A 145 -3.76 9.24 -14.90
N GLY A 146 -3.72 10.57 -14.90
CA GLY A 146 -3.66 11.38 -16.11
C GLY A 146 -2.39 11.13 -16.93
N ALA A 147 -1.24 10.99 -16.28
CA ALA A 147 0.02 10.66 -16.94
C ALA A 147 -0.06 9.30 -17.64
N VAL A 148 -0.53 8.25 -16.94
CA VAL A 148 -0.73 6.92 -17.55
C VAL A 148 -1.72 6.98 -18.71
N TRP A 149 -2.83 7.70 -18.56
CA TRP A 149 -3.83 7.88 -19.62
C TRP A 149 -3.25 8.57 -20.86
N LEU A 150 -2.45 9.62 -20.67
CA LEU A 150 -1.81 10.35 -21.77
C LEU A 150 -0.74 9.51 -22.47
N LEU A 151 0.08 8.78 -21.72
CA LEU A 151 1.13 7.93 -22.28
C LEU A 151 0.54 6.73 -23.03
N GLY A 152 -0.55 6.15 -22.54
CA GLY A 152 -1.23 5.01 -23.17
C GLY A 152 -2.23 5.38 -24.27
N GLN A 153 -2.21 6.60 -24.82
CA GLN A 153 -3.18 7.04 -25.84
C GLN A 153 -3.15 6.22 -27.13
N ASP A 154 -1.97 5.69 -27.48
CA ASP A 154 -1.79 4.80 -28.63
C ASP A 154 -2.18 3.33 -28.32
N GLY A 155 -2.70 3.08 -27.12
CA GLY A 155 -3.15 1.77 -26.65
C GLY A 155 -2.04 0.89 -26.10
N ARG A 156 -0.82 1.42 -25.88
CA ARG A 156 0.30 0.68 -25.30
C ARG A 156 1.11 1.55 -24.33
N LEU A 157 1.73 0.93 -23.33
CA LEU A 157 2.79 1.58 -22.56
C LEU A 157 4.13 0.97 -22.98
N THR A 158 4.98 1.76 -23.62
CA THR A 158 6.31 1.34 -24.05
C THR A 158 7.33 1.40 -22.90
N GLN A 159 8.54 0.89 -23.14
CA GLN A 159 9.66 1.01 -22.18
C GLN A 159 10.00 2.46 -21.84
N THR A 160 9.87 3.37 -22.81
CA THR A 160 10.10 4.81 -22.61
C THR A 160 9.02 5.38 -21.69
N ASP A 161 7.76 5.03 -21.92
CA ASP A 161 6.64 5.45 -21.07
C ASP A 161 6.80 4.90 -19.65
N GLY A 162 7.22 3.64 -19.54
CA GLY A 162 7.53 3.03 -18.26
C GLY A 162 8.64 3.74 -17.50
N SER A 163 9.72 4.10 -18.19
CA SER A 163 10.82 4.89 -17.63
C SER A 163 10.34 6.27 -17.15
N MET A 164 9.45 6.90 -17.92
CA MET A 164 8.84 8.18 -17.54
C MET A 164 7.97 8.05 -16.29
N LEU A 165 7.11 7.02 -16.21
CA LEU A 165 6.27 6.74 -15.04
C LEU A 165 7.09 6.45 -13.77
N ILE A 166 8.17 5.68 -13.90
CA ILE A 166 9.12 5.44 -12.80
C ILE A 166 9.77 6.76 -12.37
N GLY A 167 10.22 7.59 -13.32
CA GLY A 167 10.81 8.90 -13.04
C GLY A 167 9.84 9.84 -12.32
N LEU A 168 8.60 9.91 -12.78
CA LEU A 168 7.50 10.67 -12.15
C LEU A 168 7.25 10.19 -10.72
N PHE A 169 7.23 8.87 -10.51
CA PHE A 169 7.08 8.29 -9.18
C PHE A 169 8.25 8.69 -8.26
N PHE A 170 9.51 8.49 -8.68
CA PHE A 170 10.67 8.85 -7.85
C PHE A 170 10.74 10.35 -7.57
N PHE A 171 10.40 11.19 -8.56
CA PHE A 171 10.29 12.63 -8.36
C PHE A 171 9.28 12.97 -7.26
N TRP A 172 8.12 12.32 -7.27
CA TRP A 172 7.12 12.48 -6.19
C TRP A 172 7.63 11.97 -4.84
N GLN A 173 8.34 10.84 -4.81
CA GLN A 173 8.94 10.32 -3.57
C GLN A 173 9.94 11.31 -2.97
N CYS A 174 10.68 12.07 -3.78
CA CYS A 174 11.55 13.13 -3.27
C CYS A 174 10.77 14.18 -2.47
N PHE A 175 9.56 14.57 -2.89
CA PHE A 175 8.72 15.49 -2.10
C PHE A 175 8.27 14.87 -0.78
N GLN A 176 7.88 13.60 -0.79
CA GLN A 176 7.45 12.88 0.42
C GLN A 176 8.61 12.74 1.41
N VAL A 177 9.79 12.35 0.93
CA VAL A 177 11.01 12.27 1.76
C VAL A 177 11.37 13.65 2.32
N PHE A 178 11.32 14.70 1.50
CA PHE A 178 11.63 16.04 1.94
C PHE A 178 10.66 16.55 3.02
N ASP A 179 9.36 16.33 2.85
CA ASP A 179 8.36 16.76 3.83
C ASP A 179 8.56 16.06 5.19
N VAL A 180 8.91 14.78 5.14
CA VAL A 180 9.29 13.98 6.30
C VAL A 180 10.55 14.50 6.98
N LEU A 181 11.62 14.74 6.24
CA LEU A 181 12.87 15.27 6.80
C LEU A 181 12.66 16.65 7.43
N LYS A 182 11.89 17.51 6.76
CA LYS A 182 11.50 18.83 7.28
C LYS A 182 10.70 18.71 8.58
N HIS A 183 9.80 17.74 8.68
CA HIS A 183 9.05 17.47 9.91
C HIS A 183 9.98 17.04 11.06
N ASN A 184 10.88 16.09 10.79
CA ASN A 184 11.82 15.55 11.78
C ASN A 184 12.77 16.62 12.34
N VAL A 185 13.30 17.49 11.47
CA VAL A 185 14.15 18.63 11.88
C VAL A 185 13.39 19.58 12.81
N ARG A 186 12.11 19.84 12.54
CA ARG A 186 11.26 20.72 13.37
C ARG A 186 10.98 20.14 14.75
N ARG A 187 10.83 18.81 14.88
CA ARG A 187 10.55 18.14 16.17
C ARG A 187 11.79 17.62 16.90
N ARG A 188 12.99 17.76 16.32
CA ARG A 188 14.28 17.28 16.87
C ARG A 188 14.24 15.79 17.26
N LEU A 189 13.64 14.98 16.39
CA LEU A 189 13.53 13.52 16.61
C LEU A 189 14.74 12.79 16.04
N SER A 190 15.13 11.69 16.68
CA SER A 190 16.17 10.74 16.23
C SER A 190 15.66 9.31 16.36
N PHE A 191 16.09 8.41 15.46
CA PHE A 191 15.70 7.00 15.51
C PHE A 191 16.44 6.26 16.63
N GLY A 192 15.70 5.53 17.47
CA GLY A 192 16.27 4.66 18.50
C GLY A 192 16.84 3.35 17.93
N SER A 193 17.60 2.60 18.72
CA SER A 193 18.15 1.30 18.29
C SER A 193 17.07 0.24 18.02
N MET A 194 15.97 0.25 18.78
CA MET A 194 14.84 -0.68 18.61
C MET A 194 14.15 -0.53 17.25
N PHE A 195 14.18 0.65 16.65
CA PHE A 195 13.66 0.87 15.29
C PHE A 195 14.31 -0.06 14.27
N TYR A 196 15.63 -0.26 14.36
CA TYR A 196 16.35 -1.13 13.42
C TYR A 196 16.01 -2.61 13.61
N VAL A 197 15.71 -3.02 14.85
CA VAL A 197 15.22 -4.36 15.14
C VAL A 197 13.84 -4.56 14.52
N ASP A 198 12.92 -3.63 14.75
CA ASP A 198 11.59 -3.69 14.18
C ASP A 198 11.62 -3.68 12.64
N ALA A 199 12.48 -2.85 12.04
CA ALA A 199 12.70 -2.84 10.60
C ALA A 199 13.22 -4.18 10.08
N GLY A 200 14.15 -4.83 10.81
CA GLY A 200 14.62 -6.17 10.49
C GLY A 200 13.50 -7.21 10.48
N VAL A 201 12.58 -7.15 11.46
CA VAL A 201 11.40 -8.04 11.49
C VAL A 201 10.45 -7.73 10.32
N VAL A 202 10.24 -6.46 9.97
CA VAL A 202 9.44 -6.08 8.79
C VAL A 202 10.01 -6.67 7.50
N LEU A 203 11.35 -6.69 7.34
CA LEU A 203 11.99 -7.33 6.19
C LEU A 203 11.76 -8.86 6.16
N VAL A 204 11.82 -9.53 7.32
CA VAL A 204 11.48 -10.96 7.42
C VAL A 204 10.01 -11.19 7.02
N CYS A 205 9.11 -10.29 7.43
CA CYS A 205 7.71 -10.36 7.03
C CYS A 205 7.54 -10.13 5.53
N ALA A 206 8.28 -9.19 4.92
CA ALA A 206 8.27 -8.98 3.48
C ALA A 206 8.70 -10.27 2.73
N TYR A 207 9.71 -10.98 3.23
CA TYR A 207 10.09 -12.29 2.68
C TYR A 207 8.98 -13.34 2.80
N GLY A 208 8.31 -13.43 3.95
CA GLY A 208 7.18 -14.35 4.15
C GLY A 208 6.01 -14.05 3.22
N LEU A 209 5.68 -12.76 3.03
CA LEU A 209 4.68 -12.33 2.05
C LEU A 209 5.09 -12.71 0.63
N TYR A 210 6.32 -12.42 0.22
CA TYR A 210 6.85 -12.81 -1.08
C TYR A 210 6.68 -14.31 -1.33
N ALA A 211 7.16 -15.16 -0.42
CA ALA A 211 7.07 -16.61 -0.55
C ALA A 211 5.61 -17.11 -0.64
N SER A 212 4.70 -16.50 0.11
CA SER A 212 3.28 -16.86 0.06
C SER A 212 2.59 -16.42 -1.22
N ILE A 213 2.87 -15.21 -1.70
CA ILE A 213 2.32 -14.68 -2.96
C ILE A 213 2.84 -15.48 -4.15
N ASP A 214 4.15 -15.72 -4.20
CA ASP A 214 4.80 -16.47 -5.28
C ASP A 214 4.15 -17.84 -5.45
N TRP A 215 4.00 -18.59 -4.36
CA TRP A 215 3.35 -19.89 -4.38
C TRP A 215 1.87 -19.80 -4.78
N LEU A 216 1.10 -18.85 -4.24
CA LEU A 216 -0.33 -18.69 -4.53
C LEU A 216 -0.58 -18.30 -6.00
N VAL A 217 0.24 -17.41 -6.54
CA VAL A 217 0.18 -16.98 -7.95
C VAL A 217 0.57 -18.14 -8.86
N ALA A 218 1.64 -18.87 -8.53
CA ALA A 218 2.05 -20.06 -9.28
C ALA A 218 0.95 -21.12 -9.29
N TRP A 219 0.38 -21.45 -8.13
CA TRP A 219 -0.75 -22.39 -8.01
C TRP A 219 -1.94 -21.95 -8.85
N LEU A 220 -2.30 -20.66 -8.80
CA LEU A 220 -3.43 -20.11 -9.54
C LEU A 220 -3.19 -20.11 -11.05
N SER A 221 -1.96 -19.88 -11.51
CA SER A 221 -1.59 -19.85 -12.93
C SER A 221 -1.77 -21.19 -13.64
N VAL A 222 -1.76 -22.31 -12.90
CA VAL A 222 -1.93 -23.66 -13.45
C VAL A 222 -3.40 -24.07 -13.51
N GLN A 223 -4.30 -23.35 -12.82
CA GLN A 223 -5.73 -23.67 -12.79
C GLN A 223 -6.41 -23.29 -14.11
N ARG A 224 -7.08 -24.27 -14.74
CA ARG A 224 -7.73 -24.13 -16.06
C ARG A 224 -9.25 -24.08 -16.04
N GLY A 225 -9.90 -24.15 -14.87
CA GLY A 225 -11.37 -24.29 -14.76
C GLY A 225 -12.04 -23.30 -13.80
N GLY A 226 -13.18 -22.73 -14.22
CA GLY A 226 -14.04 -21.88 -13.39
C GLY A 226 -13.54 -20.45 -13.19
N PHE A 227 -14.14 -19.76 -12.20
CA PHE A 227 -13.76 -18.39 -11.85
C PHE A 227 -12.34 -18.30 -11.28
N ILE A 228 -11.90 -19.31 -10.53
CA ILE A 228 -10.52 -19.47 -10.03
C ILE A 228 -9.67 -20.11 -11.13
N SER A 229 -9.20 -19.30 -12.07
CA SER A 229 -8.39 -19.77 -13.19
C SER A 229 -7.39 -18.71 -13.65
N ALA A 230 -6.39 -19.15 -14.44
CA ALA A 230 -5.40 -18.28 -15.05
C ALA A 230 -6.00 -17.17 -15.93
N GLN A 231 -7.24 -17.34 -16.41
CA GLN A 231 -7.94 -16.35 -17.23
C GLN A 231 -8.38 -15.11 -16.43
N ASN A 232 -8.52 -15.23 -15.11
CA ASN A 232 -8.90 -14.16 -14.20
C ASN A 232 -7.74 -13.77 -13.28
N LEU A 233 -6.49 -14.07 -13.69
CA LEU A 233 -5.32 -13.92 -12.82
C LEU A 233 -5.18 -12.50 -12.29
N GLY A 234 -5.36 -11.48 -13.11
CA GLY A 234 -5.28 -10.07 -12.75
C GLY A 234 -6.34 -9.66 -11.73
N TRP A 235 -7.56 -10.19 -11.85
CA TRP A 235 -8.63 -9.95 -10.86
C TRP A 235 -8.35 -10.61 -9.53
N LEU A 236 -8.02 -11.90 -9.56
CA LEU A 236 -7.80 -12.71 -8.36
C LEU A 236 -6.53 -12.29 -7.63
N SER A 237 -5.46 -12.02 -8.37
CA SER A 237 -4.24 -11.44 -7.81
C SER A 237 -4.50 -10.04 -7.29
N GLY A 238 -5.32 -9.22 -7.98
CA GLY A 238 -5.72 -7.90 -7.51
C GLY A 238 -6.34 -7.98 -6.12
N TRP A 239 -7.35 -8.83 -5.93
CA TRP A 239 -7.96 -9.02 -4.61
C TRP A 239 -7.03 -9.66 -3.58
N LEU A 240 -6.17 -10.60 -3.98
CA LEU A 240 -5.16 -11.18 -3.11
C LEU A 240 -4.17 -10.12 -2.60
N MET A 241 -3.68 -9.24 -3.48
CA MET A 241 -2.73 -8.18 -3.13
C MET A 241 -3.38 -7.05 -2.32
N VAL A 242 -4.71 -6.94 -2.33
CA VAL A 242 -5.46 -5.99 -1.50
C VAL A 242 -5.61 -6.48 -0.05
N LEU A 243 -5.47 -7.78 0.24
CA LEU A 243 -5.70 -8.31 1.58
C LEU A 243 -4.83 -7.68 2.70
N PRO A 244 -3.53 -7.38 2.51
CA PRO A 244 -2.74 -6.68 3.52
C PRO A 244 -3.27 -5.27 3.76
N ASN A 245 -3.71 -4.60 2.68
CA ASN A 245 -4.32 -3.28 2.72
C ASN A 245 -5.65 -3.32 3.47
N ALA A 246 -6.43 -4.38 3.29
CA ALA A 246 -7.71 -4.59 3.97
C ALA A 246 -7.52 -4.76 5.48
N LEU A 247 -6.53 -5.56 5.90
CA LEU A 247 -6.18 -5.72 7.31
C LEU A 247 -5.78 -4.38 7.93
N LEU A 248 -4.93 -3.60 7.26
CA LEU A 248 -4.54 -2.27 7.71
C LEU A 248 -5.73 -1.31 7.79
N ALA A 249 -6.56 -1.24 6.74
CA ALA A 249 -7.71 -0.35 6.67
C ALA A 249 -8.75 -0.64 7.75
N LEU A 250 -9.06 -1.93 7.97
CA LEU A 250 -10.01 -2.36 9.01
C LEU A 250 -9.45 -2.10 10.41
N TYR A 251 -8.17 -2.42 10.64
CA TYR A 251 -7.52 -2.21 11.94
C TYR A 251 -7.49 -0.73 12.34
N TRP A 252 -6.98 0.12 11.43
CA TRP A 252 -6.89 1.56 11.70
C TRP A 252 -8.26 2.24 11.65
N GLY A 253 -9.19 1.71 10.87
CA GLY A 253 -10.59 2.12 10.88
C GLY A 253 -11.27 1.88 12.23
N TRP A 254 -11.09 0.69 12.80
CA TRP A 254 -11.57 0.37 14.16
C TRP A 254 -10.92 1.27 15.22
N LYS A 255 -9.63 1.59 15.08
CA LYS A 255 -8.92 2.57 15.92
C LYS A 255 -9.28 4.04 15.64
N ARG A 256 -10.19 4.31 14.68
CA ARG A 256 -10.63 5.66 14.26
C ARG A 256 -9.47 6.56 13.80
N ARG A 257 -8.41 5.98 13.24
CA ARG A 257 -7.26 6.69 12.65
C ARG A 257 -7.47 6.91 11.16
N ALA A 258 -8.39 7.83 10.84
CA ALA A 258 -8.72 8.14 9.45
C ALA A 258 -7.50 8.62 8.66
N ASP A 259 -6.62 9.41 9.27
CA ASP A 259 -5.35 9.85 8.66
C ASP A 259 -4.58 8.67 8.05
N ILE A 260 -4.38 7.59 8.82
CA ILE A 260 -3.63 6.41 8.37
C ILE A 260 -4.37 5.65 7.28
N VAL A 261 -5.69 5.44 7.43
CA VAL A 261 -6.48 4.71 6.43
C VAL A 261 -6.40 5.42 5.08
N TYR A 262 -6.62 6.74 5.06
CA TYR A 262 -6.56 7.52 3.82
C TYR A 262 -5.14 7.54 3.22
N THR A 263 -4.10 7.82 4.01
CA THR A 263 -2.73 7.87 3.47
C THR A 263 -2.25 6.52 2.96
N SER A 264 -2.65 5.42 3.62
CA SER A 264 -2.30 4.06 3.19
C SER A 264 -2.98 3.69 1.87
N GLN A 265 -4.31 3.87 1.76
CA GLN A 265 -5.04 3.46 0.55
C GLN A 265 -4.68 4.30 -0.67
N VAL A 266 -4.50 5.61 -0.47
CA VAL A 266 -4.12 6.52 -1.56
C VAL A 266 -2.64 6.32 -1.93
N GLY A 267 -1.76 6.08 -0.95
CA GLY A 267 -0.35 5.80 -1.17
C GLY A 267 -0.10 4.49 -1.91
N ASP A 268 -0.87 3.44 -1.63
CA ASP A 268 -0.83 2.20 -2.43
C ASP A 268 -1.13 2.47 -3.90
N GLY A 269 -2.09 3.35 -4.19
CA GLY A 269 -2.38 3.74 -5.57
C GLY A 269 -1.22 4.43 -6.30
N HIS A 270 -0.38 5.18 -5.59
CA HIS A 270 0.85 5.75 -6.15
C HIS A 270 1.91 4.70 -6.45
N ILE A 271 1.92 3.56 -5.75
CA ILE A 271 2.83 2.45 -6.06
C ILE A 271 2.24 1.60 -7.19
N CYS A 272 0.94 1.38 -7.16
CA CYS A 272 0.25 0.46 -8.05
C CYS A 272 0.04 1.05 -9.46
N ILE A 273 -0.16 2.36 -9.61
CA ILE A 273 -0.34 2.97 -10.94
C ILE A 273 1.03 3.29 -11.59
N PRO A 274 1.76 4.35 -11.22
CA PRO A 274 2.95 4.72 -11.98
C PRO A 274 4.13 3.75 -11.77
N LEU A 275 4.34 3.23 -10.56
CA LEU A 275 5.51 2.37 -10.31
C LEU A 275 5.31 0.95 -10.84
N CYS A 276 4.21 0.26 -10.51
CA CYS A 276 3.99 -1.13 -10.97
C CYS A 276 3.86 -1.23 -12.50
N LEU A 277 3.05 -0.35 -13.12
CA LEU A 277 2.94 -0.31 -14.58
C LEU A 277 4.28 0.08 -15.22
N GLY A 278 4.97 1.07 -14.65
CA GLY A 278 6.26 1.52 -15.16
C GLY A 278 7.33 0.42 -15.11
N LEU A 279 7.45 -0.29 -13.98
CA LEU A 279 8.38 -1.40 -13.79
C LEU A 279 8.11 -2.54 -14.77
N PHE A 280 6.84 -2.89 -14.99
CA PHE A 280 6.52 -3.94 -15.95
C PHE A 280 6.79 -3.49 -17.39
N ALA A 281 6.46 -2.25 -17.73
CA ALA A 281 6.68 -1.67 -19.05
C ALA A 281 8.16 -1.63 -19.46
N LEU A 282 9.10 -1.57 -18.49
CA LEU A 282 10.54 -1.74 -18.76
C LEU A 282 10.88 -3.13 -19.31
N TYR A 283 10.14 -4.16 -18.90
CA TYR A 283 10.35 -5.53 -19.34
C TYR A 283 9.58 -5.82 -20.63
N GLN A 284 8.28 -5.52 -20.65
CA GLN A 284 7.40 -5.75 -21.78
C GLN A 284 6.32 -4.67 -21.85
N SER A 285 5.99 -4.22 -23.06
CA SER A 285 4.94 -3.22 -23.24
C SER A 285 3.59 -3.69 -22.69
N VAL A 286 2.93 -2.83 -21.91
CA VAL A 286 1.59 -3.08 -21.34
C VAL A 286 0.49 -2.70 -22.31
#